data_AF-A0A7C5SSB6-F1
#
_entry.id   AF-A0A7C5SSB6-F1
#
_cell.length_a   1.000
_cell.length_b   1.000
_cell.length_c   1.000
_cell.angle_alpha   90.00
_cell.angle_beta   90.00
_cell.angle_gamma   90.00
#
_symmetry.space_group_name_H-M   'P 1'
#
loop_
_entity.id
_entity.type
_entity.pdbx_description
1 polymer ?
#
loop_
_entity_poly.entity_id
_entity_poly.type
_entity_poly.pdbx_seq_one_letter_code
_entity_poly.pdbx_strand_id
1 'polypeptide(L)' 'MRTSLTVEEALATVLEHTRPLPDVEEVPLEEALGRVLARDLEALADHPDVDNTAVDGYAARAADTA' A
#
# COMPACT_ATOMS: atom_id res chain seq x y z
N MET A 1 -31.40 4.69 -27.98
CA MET A 1 -31.10 3.56 -27.09
C MET A 1 -30.33 2.54 -27.91
N ARG A 2 -29.02 2.36 -27.66
CA ARG A 2 -28.23 1.34 -28.38
C ARG A 2 -28.55 0.00 -27.72
N THR A 3 -29.08 -0.93 -28.49
CA THR A 3 -29.63 -2.22 -28.00
C THR A 3 -28.73 -3.42 -28.28
N SER A 4 -27.56 -3.21 -28.88
CA SER A 4 -26.51 -4.22 -29.04
C SER A 4 -25.18 -3.59 -28.65
N LEU A 5 -24.74 -3.89 -27.43
CA LEU A 5 -23.42 -3.56 -26.89
C LEU A 5 -22.76 -4.89 -26.52
N THR A 6 -21.47 -5.04 -26.80
CA THR A 6 -20.71 -6.13 -26.20
C THR A 6 -20.52 -5.87 -24.70
N VAL A 7 -20.11 -6.91 -23.96
CA VAL A 7 -19.84 -6.77 -22.52
C VAL A 7 -18.76 -5.72 -22.27
N GLU A 8 -17.74 -5.69 -23.13
CA GLU A 8 -16.63 -4.73 -23.08
C GLU A 8 -17.10 -3.30 -23.33
N GLU A 9 -17.96 -3.08 -24.32
CA GLU A 9 -18.52 -1.76 -24.62
C GLU A 9 -19.40 -1.26 -23.47
N ALA A 10 -20.19 -2.16 -22.86
CA ALA A 10 -21.02 -1.83 -21.70
C ALA A 10 -20.15 -1.49 -20.49
N LEU A 11 -19.12 -2.29 -20.20
CA LEU A 11 -18.19 -2.05 -19.10
C LEU A 11 -17.44 -0.73 -19.27
N ALA A 12 -16.90 -0.46 -20.46
CA ALA A 12 -16.22 0.79 -20.76
C ALA A 12 -17.13 2.00 -20.53
N THR A 13 -18.39 1.92 -20.98
CA THR A 13 -19.37 2.97 -20.77
C THR A 13 -19.63 3.22 -19.28
N VAL A 14 -19.79 2.16 -18.46
CA VAL A 14 -20.00 2.29 -17.02
C VAL A 14 -18.80 2.95 -16.34
N LEU A 15 -17.58 2.49 -16.65
CA LEU A 15 -16.37 3.02 -16.05
C LEU A 15 -16.12 4.47 -16.45
N GLU A 16 -16.38 4.85 -17.71
CA GLU A 16 -16.24 6.24 -18.20
C GLU A 16 -17.15 7.23 -17.46
N HIS A 17 -18.35 6.78 -17.05
CA HIS A 17 -19.32 7.63 -16.35
C HIS A 17 -19.20 7.55 -14.82
N THR A 18 -18.36 6.66 -14.30
CA THR A 18 -18.11 6.53 -12.87
C THR A 18 -17.03 7.53 -12.44
N ARG A 19 -17.31 8.30 -11.38
CA ARG A 19 -16.33 9.21 -10.78
C ARG A 19 -15.75 8.59 -9.52
N PRO A 20 -14.44 8.77 -9.25
CA PRO A 20 -13.88 8.47 -7.93
C PRO A 20 -14.69 9.16 -6.83
N LEU A 21 -14.74 8.54 -5.65
CA LEU A 21 -15.36 9.16 -4.48
C LEU A 21 -14.62 10.48 -4.17
N PRO A 22 -15.34 11.59 -3.97
CA PRO A 22 -14.73 12.90 -3.81
C PRO A 22 -14.08 13.11 -2.44
N ASP A 23 -14.54 12.33 -1.45
CA ASP A 23 -14.23 12.57 -0.05
C ASP A 23 -13.09 11.66 0.41
N VAL A 24 -12.12 12.29 1.05
CA VAL A 24 -11.06 11.61 1.80
C VAL A 24 -11.37 11.84 3.27
N GLU A 25 -11.33 10.76 4.04
CA GLU A 25 -11.46 10.80 5.49
C GLU A 25 -10.24 10.15 6.14
N GLU A 26 -9.89 10.63 7.32
CA GLU A 26 -8.95 9.93 8.20
C GLU A 26 -9.73 8.94 9.04
N VAL A 27 -9.30 7.69 9.04
CA VAL A 27 -9.91 6.60 9.80
C VAL A 27 -8.86 5.95 10.71
N PRO A 28 -9.27 5.39 11.86
CA PRO A 28 -8.40 4.54 12.66
C PRO A 28 -7.89 3.33 11.85
N LEU A 29 -6.70 2.82 12.19
CA LEU A 29 -6.06 1.72 11.45
C LEU A 29 -6.91 0.45 11.45
N GLU A 30 -7.55 0.14 12.57
CA GLU A 30 -8.49 -0.96 12.73
C GLU A 30 -9.69 -0.92 11.76
N GLU A 31 -10.03 0.26 11.22
CA GLU A 31 -11.12 0.45 10.25
C GLU A 31 -10.62 0.58 8.79
N ALA A 32 -9.30 0.51 8.58
CA ALA A 32 -8.69 0.73 7.27
C ALA A 32 -8.80 -0.47 6.30
N LEU A 33 -9.16 -1.67 6.80
CA LEU A 33 -9.22 -2.87 5.97
C LEU A 33 -10.26 -2.73 4.84
N GLY A 34 -9.82 -2.90 3.59
CA GLY A 34 -10.67 -2.79 2.40
C GLY A 34 -10.86 -1.35 1.89
N ARG A 35 -10.27 -0.34 2.55
CA ARG A 35 -10.19 1.03 2.04
C ARG A 35 -9.07 1.16 0.99
N VAL A 36 -9.10 2.25 0.24
CA VAL A 36 -8.05 2.65 -0.71
C VAL A 36 -7.35 3.87 -0.15
N LEU A 37 -6.01 3.88 -0.14
CA LEU A 37 -5.23 5.03 0.29
C LEU A 37 -5.49 6.22 -0.62
N ALA A 38 -5.77 7.38 -0.02
CA ALA A 38 -5.99 8.62 -0.76
C ALA A 38 -4.69 9.30 -1.22
N ARG A 39 -3.56 8.94 -0.61
CA ARG A 39 -2.22 9.46 -0.91
C ARG A 39 -1.16 8.43 -0.56
N ASP A 40 0.04 8.61 -1.09
CA ASP A 40 1.20 7.80 -0.74
C ASP A 40 1.53 7.93 0.76
N LEU A 41 2.03 6.84 1.35
CA LEU A 41 2.46 6.77 2.74
C LEU A 41 3.99 6.58 2.80
N GLU A 42 4.68 7.62 3.22
CA GLU A 42 6.12 7.60 3.45
C GLU A 42 6.44 7.13 4.87
N ALA A 43 7.54 6.38 5.02
CA ALA A 43 8.05 6.01 6.34
C ALA A 43 8.55 7.27 7.07
N LEU A 44 8.16 7.41 8.33
CA LEU A 44 8.58 8.56 9.15
C LEU A 44 9.90 8.31 9.89
N ALA A 45 10.39 7.07 9.88
CA ALA A 45 11.62 6.66 10.55
C ALA A 45 12.18 5.38 9.89
N ASP A 46 13.48 5.17 10.02
CA ASP A 46 14.13 3.90 9.69
C ASP A 46 13.67 2.79 10.64
N HIS A 47 13.60 1.56 10.13
CA HIS A 47 13.32 0.40 10.96
C HIS A 47 14.16 -0.81 10.50
N PRO A 48 15.10 -1.31 11.33
CA PRO A 48 15.49 -0.78 12.64
C PRO A 48 16.19 0.59 12.53
N ASP A 49 16.07 1.41 13.57
CA ASP A 49 16.70 2.73 13.66
C ASP A 49 18.18 2.66 14.05
N VAL A 50 18.65 1.49 14.44
CA VAL A 50 20.04 1.19 14.82
C VAL A 50 20.46 -0.20 14.33
N ASP A 51 21.77 -0.41 14.20
CA ASP A 51 22.33 -1.73 13.95
C ASP A 51 21.92 -2.70 15.06
N ASN A 52 21.25 -3.80 14.69
CA ASN A 52 20.86 -4.86 15.60
C ASN A 52 21.32 -6.23 15.10
N THR A 53 21.23 -7.23 15.97
CA THR A 53 21.55 -8.62 15.60
C THR A 53 20.28 -9.35 15.16
N ALA A 54 20.38 -10.13 14.09
CA ALA A 54 19.30 -11.03 13.65
C ALA A 54 19.26 -12.34 14.46
N VAL A 55 20.32 -12.65 15.21
CA VAL A 55 20.50 -13.91 15.93
C VAL A 55 21.13 -13.71 17.30
N ASP A 56 20.96 -14.69 18.19
CA ASP A 56 21.72 -14.75 19.42
C ASP A 56 23.17 -15.12 19.12
N GLY A 57 24.13 -14.40 19.72
CA GLY A 57 25.55 -14.64 19.50
C GLY A 57 26.44 -13.64 20.21
N TYR A 58 27.67 -13.51 19.72
CA TYR A 58 28.67 -12.59 20.24
C TYR A 58 29.06 -11.59 19.15
N ALA A 59 29.18 -10.31 19.52
CA ALA A 59 29.74 -9.30 18.64
C ALA A 59 31.25 -9.53 18.47
N ALA A 60 31.63 -10.19 17.39
CA ALA A 60 33.02 -10.42 17.02
C ALA A 60 33.49 -9.36 16.01
N ARG A 61 34.77 -9.00 16.08
CA ARG A 61 35.42 -8.24 15.01
C ARG A 61 35.75 -9.22 13.90
N ALA A 62 35.14 -9.07 12.72
CA ALA A 62 35.38 -9.97 11.58
C ALA A 62 36.86 -10.07 11.17
N ALA A 63 37.64 -9.01 11.41
CA ALA A 63 39.09 -9.01 11.15
C ALA A 63 39.88 -9.99 12.04
N ASP A 64 39.32 -10.42 13.17
CA ASP A 64 39.99 -11.27 14.15
C ASP A 64 39.65 -12.77 13.97
N THR A 65 38.84 -13.15 12.96
CA THR A 65 38.22 -14.50 12.86
C THR A 65 38.80 -15.47 11.83
N ALA A 66 39.87 -15.13 11.11
CA ALA A 66 40.65 -15.98 10.17
C ALA A 66 39.89 -16.73 9.05
#